data_AF-A0A0H3JZH5-F1
#
_entry.id   AF-A0A0H3JZH5-F1
#
_cell.length_a   1.000
_cell.length_b   1.000
_cell.length_c   1.000
_cell.angle_alpha   90.00
_cell.angle_beta   90.00
_cell.angle_gamma   90.00
#
_symmetry.space_group_name_H-M   'P 1'
#
loop_
_entity.id
_entity.type
_entity.pdbx_description
1 polymer ?
#
loop_
_entity_poly.entity_id
_entity_poly.type
_entity_poly.pdbx_seq_one_letter_code
_entity_poly.pdbx_strand_id
1 'polypeptide(L)'
;MRFHLRSRSGEEIVLYLRPGNPSAPIEMAGPANLCGTVSTLLKMSLTGLSATSDDLLSLCEYDPVFRHWFRLDAVVKDGDPEPAHREDAKFAAMEPIYPSQVAAMRLGERLTAASLVTKEQLDEALKGIQEQMPHLQIGEILCGRGYLSHRTMEFFLDPITKMNTAFLTLRLGERLQAAGVVIDRDVHRALQCQQWLPLSLGRLLVLNGAVSQATADFFGRLSIEPSSLS
;
A
#
# COMPACT_ATOMS: atom_id res chain seq x y z
N MET A 1 1.56 30.70 -4.92
CA MET A 1 2.22 29.45 -4.45
C MET A 1 1.89 28.31 -5.39
N ARG A 2 2.85 27.41 -5.62
CA ARG A 2 2.73 26.29 -6.56
C ARG A 2 3.07 24.99 -5.84
N PHE A 3 2.23 23.97 -5.99
CA PHE A 3 2.42 22.64 -5.43
C PHE A 3 2.67 21.68 -6.58
N HIS A 4 3.88 21.15 -6.67
CA HIS A 4 4.28 20.16 -7.67
C HIS A 4 3.93 18.78 -7.15
N LEU A 5 2.99 18.13 -7.82
CA LEU A 5 2.48 16.82 -7.51
C LEU A 5 2.92 15.84 -8.59
N ARG A 6 3.38 14.66 -8.17
CA ARG A 6 3.65 13.55 -9.09
C ARG A 6 2.62 12.46 -8.93
N SER A 7 2.01 12.11 -10.05
CA SER A 7 1.08 10.99 -10.15
C SER A 7 1.82 9.64 -10.13
N ARG A 8 1.07 8.55 -9.97
CA ARG A 8 1.62 7.19 -9.99
C ARG A 8 2.20 6.76 -11.33
N SER A 9 1.73 7.34 -12.45
CA SER A 9 2.28 7.13 -13.78
C SER A 9 3.58 7.91 -14.00
N GLY A 10 4.01 8.72 -13.02
CA GLY A 10 5.18 9.58 -13.11
C GLY A 10 4.89 10.95 -13.74
N GLU A 11 3.65 11.21 -14.15
CA GLU A 11 3.24 12.48 -14.74
C GLU A 11 3.09 13.57 -13.66
N GLU A 12 3.50 14.78 -14.00
CA GLU A 12 3.47 15.95 -13.11
C GLU A 12 2.14 16.72 -13.24
N ILE A 13 1.66 17.22 -12.10
CA ILE A 13 0.58 18.19 -11.98
C ILE A 13 1.04 19.31 -11.09
N VAL A 14 0.70 20.54 -11.46
CA VAL A 14 0.96 21.72 -10.65
C VAL A 14 -0.36 22.32 -10.18
N LEU A 15 -0.52 22.50 -8.87
CA LEU A 15 -1.62 23.26 -8.29
C LEU A 15 -1.16 24.69 -8.02
N TYR A 16 -1.92 25.66 -8.49
CA TYR A 16 -1.65 27.08 -8.31
C TYR A 16 -2.64 27.68 -7.31
N LEU A 17 -2.09 28.29 -6.26
CA LEU A 17 -2.81 29.10 -5.30
C LEU A 17 -2.39 30.56 -5.46
N ARG A 18 -3.35 31.44 -5.79
CA ARG A 18 -3.09 32.89 -5.86
C ARG A 18 -2.93 33.45 -4.44
N PRO A 19 -1.87 34.23 -4.15
CA PRO A 19 -1.70 34.86 -2.85
C PRO A 19 -2.76 35.95 -2.62
N GLY A 20 -3.28 36.05 -1.39
CA GLY A 20 -4.10 37.19 -0.93
C GLY A 20 -5.59 36.92 -0.67
N ASN A 21 -6.08 35.68 -0.77
CA ASN A 21 -7.48 35.36 -0.44
C ASN A 21 -7.55 34.05 0.37
N PRO A 22 -8.20 34.01 1.55
CA PRO A 22 -8.34 32.80 2.37
C PRO A 22 -9.18 31.68 1.72
N SER A 23 -9.76 31.92 0.54
CA SER A 23 -10.48 30.91 -0.26
C SER A 23 -10.23 31.11 -1.75
N ALA A 24 -8.95 31.20 -2.16
CA ALA A 24 -8.59 31.30 -3.56
C ALA A 24 -8.96 30.02 -4.34
N PRO A 25 -9.50 30.13 -5.57
CA PRO A 25 -9.74 28.96 -6.42
C PRO A 25 -8.41 28.29 -6.79
N ILE A 26 -8.37 26.96 -6.72
CA ILE A 26 -7.20 26.17 -7.09
C ILE A 26 -7.19 26.02 -8.61
N GLU A 27 -6.20 26.62 -9.27
CA GLU A 27 -5.94 26.37 -10.69
C GLU A 27 -5.00 25.16 -10.83
N MET A 28 -5.15 24.38 -11.90
CA MET A 28 -4.42 23.13 -12.11
C MET A 28 -3.82 23.12 -13.51
N ALA A 29 -2.54 22.76 -13.63
CA ALA A 29 -1.90 22.45 -14.91
C ALA A 29 -1.36 21.02 -14.90
N GLY A 30 -1.57 20.31 -16.00
CA GLY A 30 -1.17 18.91 -16.16
C GLY A 30 -2.10 18.16 -17.11
N PRO A 31 -1.93 16.82 -17.23
CA PRO A 31 -2.79 15.98 -18.05
C PRO A 31 -4.26 16.06 -17.63
N ALA A 32 -5.18 16.20 -18.59
CA ALA A 32 -6.60 16.49 -18.32
C ALA A 32 -7.31 15.43 -17.45
N ASN A 33 -6.97 14.16 -17.66
CA ASN A 33 -7.44 13.02 -16.85
C ASN A 33 -7.02 13.15 -15.37
N LEU A 34 -5.79 13.58 -15.13
CA LEU A 34 -5.27 13.74 -13.79
C LEU A 34 -5.81 15.01 -13.13
N CYS A 35 -5.94 16.12 -13.87
CA CYS A 35 -6.62 17.33 -13.38
C CYS A 35 -8.06 17.03 -12.94
N GLY A 36 -8.79 16.20 -13.70
CA GLY A 36 -10.12 15.74 -13.30
C GLY A 36 -10.11 14.89 -12.01
N THR A 37 -9.10 14.04 -11.86
CA THR A 37 -8.90 13.22 -10.66
C THR A 37 -8.59 14.07 -9.44
N VAL A 38 -7.62 14.99 -9.54
CA VAL A 38 -7.29 15.95 -8.48
C VAL A 38 -8.51 16.78 -8.10
N SER A 39 -9.26 17.31 -9.08
CA SER A 39 -10.48 18.08 -8.83
C SER A 39 -11.50 17.29 -8.01
N THR A 40 -11.65 16.00 -8.32
CA THR A 40 -12.57 15.11 -7.58
C THR A 40 -12.10 14.89 -6.16
N LEU A 41 -10.82 14.60 -5.94
CA LEU A 41 -10.25 14.41 -4.61
C LEU A 41 -10.33 15.68 -3.76
N LEU A 42 -10.02 16.84 -4.35
CA LEU A 42 -10.16 18.13 -3.68
C LEU A 42 -11.60 18.38 -3.23
N LYS A 43 -12.60 18.09 -4.07
CA LYS A 43 -14.02 18.23 -3.70
C LYS A 43 -14.48 17.25 -2.61
N MET A 44 -13.80 16.12 -2.46
CA MET A 44 -14.11 15.13 -1.43
C MET A 44 -13.50 15.52 -0.08
N SER A 45 -12.29 16.05 -0.08
CA SER A 45 -11.54 16.38 1.14
C SER A 45 -11.71 17.84 1.59
N LEU A 46 -12.12 18.75 0.70
CA LEU A 46 -12.39 20.15 1.00
C LEU A 46 -13.87 20.48 0.77
N THR A 47 -14.42 21.41 1.54
CA THR A 47 -15.80 21.92 1.36
C THR A 47 -15.90 22.88 0.15
N GLY A 48 -15.30 22.52 -0.99
CA GLY A 48 -15.22 23.34 -2.21
C GLY A 48 -13.88 23.21 -2.95
N LEU A 49 -13.71 23.94 -4.06
CA LEU A 49 -12.43 24.07 -4.80
C LEU A 49 -11.61 25.29 -4.34
N SER A 50 -11.79 25.70 -3.09
CA SER A 50 -11.09 26.80 -2.46
C SER A 50 -10.37 26.28 -1.21
N ALA A 51 -9.08 26.59 -1.09
CA ALA A 51 -8.24 26.13 0.01
C ALA A 51 -7.21 27.19 0.38
N THR A 52 -6.76 27.19 1.63
CA THR A 52 -5.53 27.91 2.00
C THR A 52 -4.29 27.09 1.64
N SER A 53 -3.11 27.70 1.72
CA SER A 53 -1.85 26.98 1.57
C SER A 53 -1.69 25.86 2.61
N ASP A 54 -2.15 26.09 3.84
CA ASP A 54 -2.04 25.12 4.93
C ASP A 54 -3.02 23.97 4.76
N ASP A 55 -4.21 24.23 4.21
CA ASP A 55 -5.18 23.17 3.88
C ASP A 55 -4.63 22.25 2.78
N LEU A 56 -4.05 22.81 1.72
CA LEU A 56 -3.44 22.01 0.65
C LEU A 56 -2.18 21.28 1.11
N LEU A 57 -1.35 21.91 1.93
CA LEU A 57 -0.18 21.25 2.49
C LEU A 57 -0.61 20.09 3.39
N SER A 58 -1.61 20.32 4.24
CA SER A 58 -2.16 19.28 5.12
C SER A 58 -2.81 18.14 4.34
N LEU A 59 -3.53 18.45 3.26
CA LEU A 59 -4.09 17.46 2.35
C LEU A 59 -2.98 16.63 1.69
N CYS A 60 -1.97 17.28 1.14
CA CYS A 60 -0.86 16.61 0.47
C CYS A 60 -0.01 15.77 1.43
N GLU A 61 0.13 16.19 2.69
CA GLU A 61 0.97 15.53 3.69
C GLU A 61 0.23 14.52 4.56
N TYR A 62 -1.07 14.67 4.82
CA TYR A 62 -1.77 13.86 5.80
C TYR A 62 -3.02 13.16 5.27
N ASP A 63 -3.60 13.57 4.13
CA ASP A 63 -4.76 12.88 3.57
C ASP A 63 -4.34 11.56 2.88
N PRO A 64 -4.76 10.39 3.40
CA PRO A 64 -4.32 9.10 2.89
C PRO A 64 -4.82 8.84 1.45
N VAL A 65 -5.97 9.40 1.09
CA VAL A 65 -6.55 9.25 -0.24
C VAL A 65 -5.79 10.12 -1.22
N PHE A 66 -5.50 11.38 -0.88
CA PHE A 66 -4.73 12.27 -1.74
C PHE A 66 -3.31 11.73 -1.98
N ARG A 67 -2.64 11.29 -0.91
CA ARG A 67 -1.30 10.68 -0.95
C ARG A 67 -1.23 9.37 -1.72
N HIS A 68 -2.36 8.70 -1.92
CA HIS A 68 -2.42 7.52 -2.78
C HIS A 68 -2.23 7.86 -4.26
N TRP A 69 -2.83 8.96 -4.70
CA TRP A 69 -2.85 9.36 -6.10
C TRP A 69 -1.68 10.27 -6.47
N PHE A 70 -1.28 11.12 -5.53
CA PHE A 70 -0.32 12.18 -5.76
C PHE A 70 0.69 12.26 -4.62
N ARG A 71 1.98 12.27 -4.97
CA ARG A 71 3.06 12.62 -4.05
C ARG A 71 3.39 14.09 -4.22
N LEU A 72 3.52 14.81 -3.12
CA LEU A 72 4.07 16.17 -3.14
C LEU A 72 5.58 16.11 -3.36
N ASP A 73 6.03 16.61 -4.51
CA ASP A 73 7.45 16.66 -4.88
C ASP A 73 8.09 17.98 -4.44
N ALA A 74 7.38 19.11 -4.55
CA ALA A 74 7.88 20.42 -4.12
C ALA A 74 6.74 21.42 -3.86
N VAL A 75 7.02 22.41 -3.01
CA VAL A 75 6.18 23.60 -2.81
C VAL A 75 7.03 24.83 -3.11
N VAL A 76 6.63 25.62 -4.09
CA VAL A 76 7.38 26.78 -4.59
C VAL A 76 6.59 28.05 -4.29
N LYS A 77 7.22 29.03 -3.64
CA LYS A 77 6.61 30.34 -3.42
C LYS A 77 6.75 31.19 -4.69
N ASP A 78 5.84 32.14 -4.90
CA ASP A 78 5.93 33.01 -6.08
C ASP A 78 7.22 33.84 -6.03
N GLY A 79 8.04 33.72 -7.07
CA GLY A 79 9.35 34.40 -7.19
C GLY A 79 10.56 33.47 -6.97
N ASP A 80 10.38 32.28 -6.44
CA ASP A 80 11.46 31.30 -6.29
C ASP A 80 11.74 30.57 -7.63
N PRO A 81 13.01 30.23 -7.92
CA PRO A 81 13.36 29.47 -9.12
C PRO A 81 12.71 28.09 -9.09
N GLU A 82 12.28 27.60 -10.27
CA GLU A 82 11.66 26.28 -10.37
C GLU A 82 12.60 25.18 -9.86
N PRO A 83 12.07 24.19 -9.11
CA PRO A 83 12.86 23.07 -8.65
C PRO A 83 13.35 22.31 -9.89
N ALA A 84 14.67 22.14 -10.00
CA ALA A 84 15.26 21.35 -11.08
C ALA A 84 14.55 20.00 -11.17
N HIS A 85 13.97 19.70 -12.35
CA HIS A 85 13.25 18.46 -12.61
C HIS A 85 14.12 17.28 -12.16
N ARG A 86 13.76 16.64 -11.05
CA ARG A 86 14.41 15.42 -10.59
C ARG A 86 13.86 14.27 -11.43
N GLU A 87 14.44 14.11 -12.62
CA GLU A 87 14.32 12.94 -13.48
C GLU A 87 15.11 11.76 -12.91
N ASP A 88 14.89 11.35 -11.65
CA ASP A 88 15.61 10.18 -11.10
C ASP A 88 14.83 9.54 -9.95
N ALA A 89 13.69 8.96 -10.30
CA ALA A 89 13.15 7.82 -9.57
C ALA A 89 12.32 7.01 -10.56
N LYS A 90 13.01 6.21 -11.38
CA LYS A 90 12.40 5.04 -11.99
C LYS A 90 11.67 4.31 -10.86
N PHE A 91 10.35 4.25 -10.90
CA PHE A 91 9.58 3.26 -10.14
C PHE A 91 10.06 1.91 -10.66
N ALA A 92 11.09 1.36 -10.02
CA ALA A 92 11.66 0.09 -10.39
C ALA A 92 10.51 -0.93 -10.42
N ALA A 93 10.32 -1.59 -11.56
CA ALA A 93 9.46 -2.76 -11.63
C ALA A 93 9.92 -3.70 -10.52
N MET A 94 9.10 -3.81 -9.46
CA MET A 94 9.48 -4.54 -8.27
C MET A 94 9.62 -6.02 -8.65
N GLU A 95 10.78 -6.60 -8.40
CA GLU A 95 11.09 -7.94 -8.91
C GLU A 95 10.06 -8.98 -8.44
N PRO A 96 9.62 -9.89 -9.34
CA PRO A 96 8.68 -10.94 -8.99
C PRO A 96 9.28 -11.87 -7.92
N ILE A 97 8.41 -12.37 -7.05
CA ILE A 97 8.75 -13.38 -6.04
C ILE A 97 8.12 -14.69 -6.48
N TYR A 98 8.89 -15.77 -6.44
CA TYR A 98 8.39 -17.10 -6.84
C TYR A 98 8.12 -17.99 -5.61
N PRO A 99 7.11 -18.88 -5.66
CA PRO A 99 6.82 -19.81 -4.57
C PRO A 99 8.02 -20.65 -4.12
N SER A 100 8.89 -21.09 -5.03
CA SER A 100 10.11 -21.84 -4.69
C SER A 100 11.08 -21.04 -3.83
N GLN A 101 11.23 -19.74 -4.10
CA GLN A 101 12.06 -18.85 -3.29
C GLN A 101 11.50 -18.70 -1.89
N VAL A 102 10.17 -18.56 -1.75
CA VAL A 102 9.52 -18.48 -0.45
C VAL A 102 9.63 -19.82 0.30
N ALA A 103 9.50 -20.94 -0.40
CA ALA A 103 9.65 -22.28 0.20
C ALA A 103 11.08 -22.55 0.70
N ALA A 104 12.11 -22.00 0.06
CA ALA A 104 13.50 -22.13 0.50
C ALA A 104 13.80 -21.38 1.81
N MET A 105 13.00 -20.36 2.16
CA MET A 105 13.16 -19.60 3.41
C MET A 105 12.69 -20.40 4.63
N ARG A 106 13.25 -20.09 5.80
CA ARG A 106 12.72 -20.57 7.09
C ARG A 106 11.36 -19.92 7.36
N LEU A 107 10.49 -20.58 8.13
CA LEU A 107 9.14 -20.05 8.41
C LEU A 107 9.14 -18.61 8.92
N GLY A 108 10.01 -18.27 9.89
CA GLY A 108 10.12 -16.90 10.40
C GLY A 108 10.57 -15.88 9.33
N GLU A 109 11.46 -16.29 8.42
CA GLU A 109 11.91 -15.45 7.30
C GLU A 109 10.77 -15.22 6.29
N ARG A 110 9.95 -16.24 6.00
CA ARG A 110 8.76 -16.08 5.14
C ARG A 110 7.79 -15.04 5.71
N LEU A 111 7.49 -15.15 7.01
CA LEU A 111 6.53 -14.29 7.70
C LEU A 111 7.03 -12.84 7.82
N THR A 112 8.32 -12.65 8.06
CA THR A 112 8.96 -11.33 8.11
C THR A 112 9.11 -10.69 6.72
N ALA A 113 9.46 -11.48 5.69
CA ALA A 113 9.50 -11.01 4.29
C ALA A 113 8.12 -10.53 3.82
N ALA A 114 7.04 -11.16 4.27
CA ALA A 114 5.67 -10.72 4.02
C ALA A 114 5.19 -9.59 4.94
N SER A 115 6.05 -9.08 5.84
CA SER A 115 5.72 -8.08 6.86
C SER A 115 4.50 -8.44 7.71
N LEU A 116 4.29 -9.74 7.94
CA LEU A 116 3.18 -10.26 8.76
C LEU A 116 3.56 -10.33 10.24
N VAL A 117 4.85 -10.46 10.53
CA VAL A 117 5.44 -10.30 11.87
C VAL A 117 6.67 -9.42 11.77
N THR A 118 6.96 -8.67 12.84
CA THR A 118 8.23 -7.94 12.95
C THR A 118 9.34 -8.86 13.44
N LYS A 119 10.59 -8.43 13.27
CA LYS A 119 11.73 -9.16 13.81
C LYS A 119 11.68 -9.24 15.32
N GLU A 120 11.22 -8.18 15.99
CA GLU A 120 11.07 -8.11 17.44
C GLU A 120 10.02 -9.11 17.93
N GLN A 121 8.87 -9.21 17.26
CA GLN A 121 7.84 -10.21 17.57
C GLN A 121 8.36 -11.64 17.39
N LEU A 122 9.15 -11.87 16.34
CA LEU A 122 9.76 -13.18 16.09
C LEU A 122 10.84 -13.52 17.12
N ASP A 123 11.70 -12.56 17.48
CA ASP A 123 12.73 -12.70 18.52
C ASP A 123 12.08 -12.95 19.90
N GLU A 124 11.01 -12.23 20.24
CA GLU A 124 10.25 -12.46 21.48
C GLU A 124 9.67 -13.88 21.51
N ALA A 125 9.09 -14.33 20.40
CA ALA A 125 8.51 -15.67 20.32
C ALA A 125 9.57 -16.78 20.42
N LEU A 126 10.72 -16.62 19.75
CA LEU A 126 11.83 -17.59 19.76
C LEU A 126 12.59 -17.60 21.10
N LYS A 127 13.03 -16.44 21.59
CA LYS A 127 13.92 -16.35 22.76
C LYS A 127 13.15 -16.18 24.06
N GLY A 128 12.04 -15.47 24.03
CA GLY A 128 11.25 -15.22 25.23
C GLY A 128 10.43 -16.44 25.66
N ILE A 129 9.70 -17.04 24.72
CA ILE A 129 8.67 -18.04 25.04
C ILE A 129 9.15 -19.46 24.73
N GLN A 130 9.70 -19.69 23.53
CA GLN A 130 10.08 -21.04 23.12
C GLN A 130 11.24 -21.60 23.94
N GLU A 131 12.19 -20.78 24.39
CA GLU A 131 13.24 -21.22 25.33
C GLU A 131 12.67 -21.67 26.68
N GLN A 132 11.58 -21.05 27.15
CA GLN A 132 10.91 -21.41 28.40
C GLN A 132 9.94 -22.60 28.24
N MET A 133 9.36 -22.75 27.04
CA MET A 133 8.40 -23.78 26.69
C MET A 133 8.81 -24.48 25.38
N PRO A 134 9.83 -25.35 25.41
CA PRO A 134 10.46 -25.91 24.19
C PRO A 134 9.54 -26.86 23.41
N HIS A 135 8.42 -27.29 24.01
CA HIS A 135 7.42 -28.12 23.34
C HIS A 135 6.48 -27.32 22.43
N LEU A 136 6.41 -26.00 22.61
CA LEU A 136 5.51 -25.13 21.87
C LEU A 136 6.15 -24.73 20.53
N GLN A 137 5.42 -24.90 19.44
CA GLN A 137 5.93 -24.52 18.12
C GLN A 137 5.85 -23.02 17.92
N ILE A 138 6.81 -22.45 17.20
CA ILE A 138 6.85 -21.00 16.93
C ILE A 138 5.56 -20.49 16.29
N GLY A 139 4.93 -21.28 15.41
CA GLY A 139 3.67 -20.93 14.80
C GLY A 139 2.52 -20.84 15.80
N GLU A 140 2.46 -21.76 16.77
CA GLU A 140 1.45 -21.76 17.83
C GLU A 140 1.63 -20.55 18.76
N ILE A 141 2.88 -20.18 19.06
CA ILE A 141 3.21 -18.98 19.85
C ILE A 141 2.70 -17.72 19.14
N LEU A 142 3.02 -17.55 17.86
CA LEU A 142 2.63 -16.36 17.09
C LEU A 142 1.11 -16.25 16.94
N CYS A 143 0.42 -17.37 16.74
CA CYS A 143 -1.05 -17.38 16.69
C CYS A 143 -1.68 -17.12 18.07
N GLY A 144 -1.17 -17.77 19.13
CA GLY A 144 -1.68 -17.60 20.49
C GLY A 144 -1.51 -16.17 21.04
N ARG A 145 -0.47 -15.45 20.60
CA ARG A 145 -0.28 -14.02 20.90
C ARG A 145 -1.14 -13.09 20.04
N GLY A 146 -1.85 -13.61 19.04
CA GLY A 146 -2.68 -12.83 18.13
C GLY A 146 -1.89 -12.03 17.10
N TYR A 147 -0.59 -12.30 16.92
CA TYR A 147 0.22 -11.64 15.88
C TYR A 147 -0.20 -12.09 14.48
N LEU A 148 -0.68 -13.34 14.35
CA LEU A 148 -1.09 -13.94 13.09
C LEU A 148 -2.36 -14.77 13.28
N SER A 149 -3.20 -14.85 12.26
CA SER A 149 -4.29 -15.83 12.26
C SER A 149 -3.76 -17.24 11.99
N HIS A 150 -4.45 -18.26 12.52
CA HIS A 150 -4.14 -19.67 12.19
C HIS A 150 -4.20 -19.94 10.69
N ARG A 151 -5.15 -19.32 9.98
CA ARG A 151 -5.29 -19.45 8.53
C ARG A 151 -4.08 -18.89 7.78
N THR A 152 -3.55 -17.76 8.23
CA THR A 152 -2.31 -17.20 7.67
C THR A 152 -1.12 -18.10 7.97
N MET A 153 -1.03 -18.65 9.17
CA MET A 153 0.03 -19.61 9.52
C MET A 153 0.01 -20.84 8.59
N GLU A 154 -1.15 -21.48 8.44
CA GLU A 154 -1.32 -22.64 7.55
C GLU A 154 -0.94 -22.33 6.10
N PHE A 155 -1.20 -21.10 5.63
CA PHE A 155 -0.82 -20.68 4.29
C PHE A 155 0.71 -20.67 4.08
N PHE A 156 1.47 -20.20 5.08
CA PHE A 156 2.93 -20.09 4.99
C PHE A 156 3.70 -21.35 5.40
N LEU A 157 3.04 -22.33 6.03
CA LEU A 157 3.62 -23.64 6.32
C LEU A 157 3.91 -24.44 5.04
N ASP A 158 3.03 -24.34 4.03
CA ASP A 158 3.19 -25.03 2.75
C ASP A 158 3.07 -24.09 1.53
N PRO A 159 4.09 -23.25 1.26
CA PRO A 159 4.05 -22.26 0.19
C PRO A 159 3.88 -22.87 -1.20
N ILE A 160 4.46 -24.06 -1.47
CA ILE A 160 4.41 -24.68 -2.79
C ILE A 160 2.97 -25.06 -3.15
N THR A 161 2.25 -25.70 -2.24
CA THR A 161 0.86 -26.09 -2.49
C THR A 161 -0.09 -24.90 -2.43
N LYS A 162 0.14 -23.95 -1.51
CA LYS A 162 -0.78 -22.83 -1.26
C LYS A 162 -0.62 -21.68 -2.24
N MET A 163 0.60 -21.41 -2.73
CA MET A 163 0.89 -20.38 -3.74
C MET A 163 0.93 -20.99 -5.15
N ASN A 164 -0.01 -21.89 -5.45
CA ASN A 164 -0.13 -22.55 -6.74
C ASN A 164 -0.67 -21.59 -7.84
N THR A 165 -0.71 -22.07 -9.08
CA THR A 165 -1.19 -21.29 -10.24
C THR A 165 -2.60 -20.72 -10.04
N ALA A 166 -3.52 -21.48 -9.44
CA ALA A 166 -4.89 -21.00 -9.19
C ALA A 166 -4.93 -19.86 -8.16
N PHE A 167 -4.06 -19.90 -7.14
CA PHE A 167 -3.90 -18.78 -6.21
C PHE A 167 -3.24 -17.57 -6.90
N LEU A 168 -2.22 -17.81 -7.73
CA LEU A 168 -1.47 -16.76 -8.41
C LEU A 168 -2.24 -16.07 -9.54
N THR A 169 -3.38 -16.60 -9.99
CA THR A 169 -4.26 -15.89 -10.95
C THR A 169 -5.29 -14.99 -10.26
N LEU A 170 -5.45 -15.11 -8.94
CA LEU A 170 -6.36 -14.26 -8.17
C LEU A 170 -5.89 -12.80 -8.15
N ARG A 171 -6.86 -11.88 -8.03
CA ARG A 171 -6.58 -10.46 -7.78
C ARG A 171 -6.01 -10.29 -6.37
N LEU A 172 -5.25 -9.21 -6.15
CA LEU A 172 -4.57 -8.97 -4.87
C LEU A 172 -5.49 -9.09 -3.64
N GLY A 173 -6.69 -8.51 -3.68
CA GLY A 173 -7.62 -8.60 -2.55
C GLY A 173 -8.10 -10.03 -2.25
N GLU A 174 -8.31 -10.83 -3.30
CA GLU A 174 -8.70 -12.24 -3.20
C GLU A 174 -7.54 -13.09 -2.68
N ARG A 175 -6.30 -12.80 -3.10
CA ARG A 175 -5.08 -13.45 -2.57
C ARG A 175 -4.96 -13.22 -1.06
N LEU A 176 -5.12 -11.96 -0.62
CA LEU A 176 -5.03 -11.58 0.79
C LEU A 176 -6.10 -12.27 1.64
N GLN A 177 -7.34 -12.36 1.14
CA GLN A 177 -8.43 -13.06 1.82
C GLN A 177 -8.20 -14.58 1.84
N ALA A 178 -7.78 -15.17 0.71
CA ALA A 178 -7.51 -16.60 0.59
C ALA A 178 -6.39 -17.05 1.55
N ALA A 179 -5.34 -16.23 1.68
CA ALA A 179 -4.24 -16.41 2.63
C ALA A 179 -4.62 -16.07 4.08
N GLY A 180 -5.86 -15.64 4.35
CA GLY A 180 -6.35 -15.30 5.69
C GLY A 180 -5.70 -14.07 6.32
N VAL A 181 -4.99 -13.25 5.52
CA VAL A 181 -4.35 -12.01 5.96
C VAL A 181 -5.40 -10.95 6.30
N VAL A 182 -6.53 -10.99 5.60
CA VAL A 182 -7.70 -10.15 5.87
C VAL A 182 -8.91 -11.03 6.10
N ILE A 183 -9.86 -10.56 6.91
CA ILE A 183 -11.12 -11.29 7.19
C ILE A 183 -12.27 -10.74 6.36
N ASP A 184 -13.39 -11.46 6.32
CA ASP A 184 -14.56 -11.08 5.53
C ASP A 184 -15.07 -9.68 5.87
N ARG A 185 -15.01 -9.28 7.15
CA ARG A 185 -15.38 -7.93 7.57
C ARG A 185 -14.55 -6.84 6.86
N ASP A 186 -13.25 -7.06 6.70
CA ASP A 186 -12.35 -6.09 6.05
C ASP A 186 -12.65 -6.01 4.55
N VAL A 187 -12.92 -7.16 3.94
CA VAL A 187 -13.35 -7.26 2.53
C VAL A 187 -14.68 -6.55 2.31
N HIS A 188 -15.69 -6.78 3.16
CA HIS A 188 -16.98 -6.10 3.06
C HIS A 188 -16.83 -4.59 3.18
N ARG A 189 -16.04 -4.10 4.14
CA ARG A 189 -15.75 -2.67 4.29
C ARG A 189 -15.06 -2.11 3.05
N ALA A 190 -14.08 -2.83 2.50
CA ALA A 190 -13.40 -2.42 1.28
C ALA A 190 -14.36 -2.39 0.06
N LEU A 191 -15.26 -3.37 -0.08
CA LEU A 191 -16.27 -3.39 -1.16
C LEU A 191 -17.28 -2.25 -1.03
N GLN A 192 -17.67 -1.87 0.19
CA GLN A 192 -18.52 -0.68 0.41
C GLN A 192 -17.82 0.60 -0.05
N CYS A 193 -16.53 0.77 0.27
CA CYS A 193 -15.73 1.89 -0.22
C CYS A 193 -15.62 1.90 -1.76
N GLN A 194 -15.57 0.72 -2.39
CA GLN A 194 -15.43 0.58 -3.84
C GLN A 194 -16.62 1.17 -4.64
N GLN A 195 -17.79 1.31 -4.01
CA GLN A 195 -18.96 1.94 -4.63
C GLN A 195 -18.73 3.43 -4.95
N TRP A 196 -17.86 4.08 -4.18
CA TRP A 196 -17.59 5.52 -4.27
C TRP A 196 -16.16 5.83 -4.74
N LEU A 197 -15.27 4.83 -4.68
CA LEU A 197 -13.86 4.94 -5.05
C LEU A 197 -13.52 3.89 -6.11
N PRO A 198 -13.09 4.26 -7.34
CA PRO A 198 -12.75 3.33 -8.41
C PRO A 198 -11.37 2.68 -8.18
N LEU A 199 -11.16 2.07 -7.02
CA LEU A 199 -9.93 1.40 -6.60
C LEU A 199 -10.13 -0.12 -6.58
N SER A 200 -9.05 -0.87 -6.75
CA SER A 200 -9.09 -2.33 -6.61
C SER A 200 -9.24 -2.73 -5.15
N LEU A 201 -9.85 -3.89 -4.89
CA LEU A 201 -10.08 -4.42 -3.55
C LEU A 201 -8.80 -4.43 -2.69
N GLY A 202 -7.68 -4.91 -3.26
CA GLY A 202 -6.38 -4.93 -2.56
C GLY A 202 -5.91 -3.55 -2.12
N ARG A 203 -6.16 -2.50 -2.91
CA ARG A 203 -5.80 -1.12 -2.54
C ARG A 203 -6.70 -0.57 -1.43
N LEU A 204 -7.99 -0.88 -1.49
CA LEU A 204 -8.95 -0.47 -0.46
C LEU A 204 -8.67 -1.15 0.89
N LEU A 205 -8.18 -2.39 0.87
CA LEU A 205 -7.73 -3.08 2.09
C LEU A 205 -6.53 -2.37 2.73
N VAL A 206 -5.56 -1.89 1.94
CA VAL A 206 -4.45 -1.08 2.47
C VAL A 206 -4.95 0.25 3.02
N LEU A 207 -5.78 0.97 2.26
CA LEU A 207 -6.30 2.29 2.66
C LEU A 207 -7.13 2.23 3.94
N ASN A 208 -7.90 1.15 4.14
CA ASN A 208 -8.69 0.95 5.35
C ASN A 208 -7.86 0.50 6.57
N GLY A 209 -6.54 0.32 6.40
CA GLY A 209 -5.64 -0.17 7.43
C GLY A 209 -5.80 -1.66 7.75
N ALA A 210 -6.50 -2.43 6.90
CA ALA A 210 -6.69 -3.87 7.11
C ALA A 210 -5.42 -4.67 6.81
N VAL A 211 -4.53 -4.15 5.97
CA VAL A 211 -3.25 -4.75 5.63
C VAL A 211 -2.20 -3.66 5.40
N SER A 212 -0.94 -3.93 5.71
CA SER A 212 0.15 -2.99 5.43
C SER A 212 0.45 -2.92 3.92
N GLN A 213 1.01 -1.79 3.45
CA GLN A 213 1.47 -1.68 2.07
C GLN A 213 2.56 -2.73 1.74
N ALA A 214 3.48 -2.99 2.67
CA ALA A 214 4.55 -3.96 2.47
C ALA A 214 4.02 -5.39 2.31
N THR A 215 3.01 -5.78 3.09
CA THR A 215 2.32 -7.07 2.91
C THR A 215 1.59 -7.13 1.58
N ALA A 216 0.88 -6.06 1.20
CA ALA A 216 0.21 -5.99 -0.11
C ALA A 216 1.22 -6.11 -1.27
N ASP A 217 2.38 -5.47 -1.16
CA ASP A 217 3.45 -5.55 -2.15
C ASP A 217 4.02 -6.97 -2.25
N PHE A 218 4.26 -7.64 -1.12
CA PHE A 218 4.69 -9.04 -1.11
C PHE A 218 3.73 -9.93 -1.92
N PHE A 219 2.43 -9.89 -1.60
CA PHE A 219 1.42 -10.68 -2.29
C PHE A 219 1.20 -10.25 -3.76
N GLY A 220 1.45 -8.99 -4.08
CA GLY A 220 1.36 -8.45 -5.44
C GLY A 220 2.52 -8.90 -6.35
N ARG A 221 3.71 -9.15 -5.78
CA ARG A 221 4.90 -9.61 -6.51
C ARG A 221 4.90 -11.12 -6.77
N LEU A 222 4.12 -11.89 -5.99
CA LEU A 222 4.00 -13.33 -6.19
C LEU A 222 3.56 -13.64 -7.63
N SER A 223 4.40 -14.39 -8.34
CA SER A 223 4.26 -14.66 -9.77
C SER A 223 4.50 -16.14 -10.07
N ILE A 224 3.95 -16.61 -11.18
CA ILE A 224 4.16 -17.96 -11.69
C ILE A 224 5.60 -18.05 -12.22
N GLU A 225 6.29 -19.15 -11.92
CA GLU A 225 7.63 -19.37 -12.45
C GLU A 225 7.61 -19.46 -13.98
N PRO A 226 8.55 -18.81 -14.69
CA PRO A 226 8.60 -18.87 -16.15
C PRO A 226 8.76 -20.30 -16.68
N SER A 227 9.41 -21.17 -15.91
CA SER A 227 9.62 -22.59 -16.20
C SER A 227 8.33 -23.41 -16.21
N SER A 228 7.28 -22.95 -15.52
CA SER A 228 6.01 -23.68 -15.35
C SER A 228 4.99 -23.42 -16.45
N LEU A 229 5.31 -22.54 -17.42
CA LEU A 229 4.43 -22.16 -18.54
C LEU A 229 4.65 -23.01 -19.81
N SER A 230 5.26 -24.19 -19.66
CA SER A 230 5.59 -25.10 -20.78
C SER A 230 4.51 -26.13 -21.04
#